data_AF-A0ABC8S6D8-F1
#
_entry.id   AF-A0ABC8S6D8-F1
#
_cell.length_a   1.000
_cell.length_b   1.000
_cell.length_c   1.000
_cell.angle_alpha   90.00
_cell.angle_beta   90.00
_cell.angle_gamma   90.00
#
_symmetry.space_group_name_H-M   'P 1'
#
loop_
_entity.id
_entity.type
_entity.pdbx_description
1 polymer ?
#
loop_
_entity_poly.entity_id
_entity_poly.type
_entity_poly.pdbx_seq_one_letter_code
_entity_poly.pdbx_strand_id
1 'polypeptide(L)'
;MTTMAAFTDICQWSSFHCQPSLMVPRITCTGNWNHHGLSSSFSWKLFCPESASFKFSSSRRLVARRSYVPKKGIQVVSPNIGSQTLTIEFLNAWDDEYGGVIVDPESLPSSANAFASTLKASISNWKLKGKKGIWLKITLEQADLVPIAIQEGFLYHHAEPGYVILTYWIPNEPCMLPSSPSHQIGIAAFVINDKREILVVQEKCPCSCPGVWKLPTGYIDKSEEIFSGAIREVKEETGVDTIFLEMVAFRHAHLVAFEKSDLQFVCLLKPLSLEITVDEKEIQDAKVPKTRYNIDEA
;
A
#
# COMPACT_ATOMS: atom_id res chain seq x y z
N MET A 1 46.40 -22.54 5.20
CA MET A 1 45.94 -21.41 4.37
C MET A 1 44.97 -21.94 3.33
N THR A 2 43.67 -21.88 3.64
CA THR A 2 42.59 -21.92 2.65
C THR A 2 41.45 -21.10 3.26
N THR A 3 41.29 -19.87 2.78
CA THR A 3 40.22 -18.94 3.16
C THR A 3 38.96 -19.33 2.37
N MET A 4 37.91 -19.76 3.05
CA MET A 4 36.56 -19.82 2.47
C MET A 4 35.82 -18.55 2.86
N ALA A 5 35.48 -17.75 1.86
CA ALA A 5 34.62 -16.58 1.99
C ALA A 5 33.19 -17.04 2.28
N ALA A 6 32.56 -16.46 3.31
CA ALA A 6 31.14 -16.62 3.56
C ALA A 6 30.35 -15.85 2.49
N PHE A 7 29.58 -16.57 1.69
CA PHE A 7 28.52 -15.98 0.88
C PHE A 7 27.34 -15.67 1.81
N THR A 8 27.03 -14.39 1.99
CA THR A 8 25.75 -13.95 2.53
C THR A 8 24.73 -14.03 1.40
N ASP A 9 24.03 -15.16 1.31
CA ASP A 9 22.91 -15.30 0.38
C ASP A 9 21.73 -14.45 0.86
N ILE A 10 21.37 -13.47 0.04
CA ILE A 10 20.17 -12.64 0.19
C ILE A 10 18.98 -13.52 -0.21
N CYS A 11 18.24 -14.04 0.77
CA CYS A 11 16.96 -14.71 0.51
C CYS A 11 15.90 -13.66 0.13
N GLN A 12 15.62 -13.54 -1.17
CA GLN A 12 14.45 -12.85 -1.68
C GLN A 12 13.20 -13.67 -1.39
N TRP A 13 12.27 -13.09 -0.65
CA TRP A 13 10.91 -13.60 -0.51
C TRP A 13 10.11 -13.19 -1.76
N SER A 14 9.53 -14.14 -2.46
CA SER A 14 8.53 -13.84 -3.49
C SER A 14 7.48 -14.95 -3.54
N SER A 15 6.30 -14.67 -3.01
CA SER A 15 5.08 -15.23 -3.57
C SER A 15 4.75 -14.40 -4.82
N PHE A 16 4.59 -15.11 -5.94
CA PHE A 16 4.16 -14.65 -7.27
C PHE A 16 5.26 -14.15 -8.23
N HIS A 17 5.23 -14.74 -9.43
CA HIS A 17 6.14 -14.49 -10.55
C HIS A 17 6.15 -13.03 -11.01
N CYS A 18 7.34 -12.42 -11.08
CA CYS A 18 7.59 -11.23 -11.89
C CYS A 18 8.22 -11.62 -13.23
N GLN A 19 7.60 -11.19 -14.34
CA GLN A 19 8.29 -11.09 -15.63
C GLN A 19 9.28 -9.90 -15.60
N PRO A 20 10.36 -9.91 -16.40
CA PRO A 20 11.35 -8.83 -16.39
C PRO A 20 10.74 -7.55 -16.96
N SER A 21 10.71 -6.48 -16.17
CA SER A 21 10.25 -5.17 -16.63
C SER A 21 11.36 -4.39 -17.36
N LEU A 22 10.96 -3.69 -18.40
CA LEU A 22 11.76 -2.78 -19.22
C LEU A 22 12.28 -1.61 -18.38
N MET A 23 13.59 -1.32 -18.49
CA MET A 23 14.22 -0.13 -17.92
C MET A 23 13.56 1.16 -18.43
N VAL A 24 13.13 2.02 -17.51
CA VAL A 24 12.75 3.41 -17.79
C VAL A 24 13.97 4.31 -17.50
N PRO A 25 14.40 5.22 -18.39
CA PRO A 25 15.58 6.05 -18.16
C PRO A 25 15.34 7.11 -17.07
N ARG A 26 16.31 7.29 -16.16
CA ARG A 26 16.35 8.44 -15.23
C ARG A 26 16.70 9.72 -15.98
N ILE A 27 15.97 10.79 -15.69
CA ILE A 27 16.31 12.17 -16.05
C ILE A 27 17.43 12.63 -15.11
N THR A 28 18.58 13.02 -15.66
CA THR A 28 19.67 13.67 -14.93
C THR A 28 19.51 15.19 -15.01
N CYS A 29 19.36 15.85 -13.86
CA CYS A 29 19.55 17.30 -13.73
C CYS A 29 21.01 17.57 -13.33
N THR A 30 21.76 18.24 -14.18
CA THR A 30 23.12 18.72 -13.89
C THR A 30 23.05 20.08 -13.18
N GLY A 31 23.44 20.10 -11.90
CA GLY A 31 23.71 21.33 -11.15
C GLY A 31 25.14 21.28 -10.62
N ASN A 32 26.02 22.14 -11.15
CA ASN A 32 27.43 22.25 -10.80
C ASN A 32 27.62 22.65 -9.32
N TRP A 33 28.33 21.83 -8.55
CA TRP A 33 29.03 22.26 -7.34
C TRP A 33 30.42 21.62 -7.31
N ASN A 34 31.45 22.46 -7.43
CA ASN A 34 32.86 22.09 -7.27
C ASN A 34 33.14 21.81 -5.80
N HIS A 35 33.81 20.70 -5.47
CA HIS A 35 34.92 20.68 -4.52
C HIS A 35 35.77 19.39 -4.69
N HIS A 36 37.06 19.57 -4.42
CA HIS A 36 38.20 18.70 -4.72
C HIS A 36 38.23 17.37 -3.94
N GLY A 37 38.83 16.33 -4.57
CA GLY A 37 39.71 15.40 -3.85
C GLY A 37 39.50 13.89 -4.07
N LEU A 38 40.25 13.33 -5.02
CA LEU A 38 40.90 12.00 -5.02
C LEU A 38 40.04 10.74 -4.74
N SER A 39 39.84 9.89 -5.76
CA SER A 39 40.45 8.54 -5.83
C SER A 39 39.96 7.73 -7.04
N SER A 40 40.94 7.24 -7.82
CA SER A 40 40.96 6.02 -8.65
C SER A 40 39.72 5.62 -9.47
N SER A 41 39.83 5.87 -10.78
CA SER A 41 39.02 5.27 -11.84
C SER A 41 39.27 3.78 -12.02
N PHE A 42 38.21 2.98 -12.17
CA PHE A 42 38.22 1.78 -13.01
C PHE A 42 37.06 1.87 -14.02
N SER A 43 37.43 2.01 -15.28
CA SER A 43 36.54 2.12 -16.44
C SER A 43 36.22 0.73 -16.98
N TRP A 44 34.95 0.39 -17.12
CA TRP A 44 34.49 -0.71 -17.97
C TRP A 44 33.55 -0.15 -19.04
N LYS A 45 34.03 -0.17 -20.29
CA LYS A 45 33.23 0.08 -21.50
C LYS A 45 32.40 -1.16 -21.78
N LEU A 46 31.08 -1.00 -21.96
CA LEU A 46 30.22 -2.04 -22.52
C LEU A 46 29.69 -1.56 -23.88
N PHE A 47 29.92 -2.42 -24.88
CA PHE A 47 29.46 -2.32 -26.26
C PHE A 47 27.92 -2.44 -26.33
N CYS A 48 27.28 -1.59 -27.15
CA CYS A 48 25.88 -1.77 -27.58
C CYS A 48 25.85 -2.34 -29.01
N PRO A 49 25.02 -3.34 -29.31
CA PRO A 49 24.57 -3.62 -30.67
C PRO A 49 23.22 -2.95 -30.98
N GLU A 50 22.99 -2.74 -32.28
CA GLU A 50 22.00 -1.88 -32.91
C GLU A 50 20.53 -2.35 -32.85
N SER A 51 19.68 -1.36 -33.08
CA SER A 51 18.22 -1.34 -33.18
C SER A 51 17.59 -2.25 -34.25
N ALA A 52 16.37 -2.73 -33.98
CA ALA A 52 15.40 -3.12 -35.00
C ALA A 52 14.12 -2.26 -34.88
N SER A 53 13.82 -1.51 -35.94
CA SER A 53 12.67 -0.63 -36.11
C SER A 53 11.42 -1.41 -36.55
N PHE A 54 10.28 -1.22 -35.88
CA PHE A 54 8.97 -1.68 -36.36
C PHE A 54 8.12 -0.50 -36.87
N LYS A 55 7.69 -0.59 -38.13
CA LYS A 55 6.81 0.35 -38.82
C LYS A 55 5.34 0.03 -38.51
N PHE A 56 4.56 1.02 -38.09
CA PHE A 56 3.10 0.91 -38.04
C PHE A 56 2.49 1.57 -39.29
N SER A 57 1.64 0.83 -40.01
CA SER A 57 0.99 1.29 -41.23
C SER A 57 -0.32 2.04 -40.92
N SER A 58 -0.47 3.20 -41.56
CA SER A 58 -1.68 4.02 -41.51
C SER A 58 -2.80 3.41 -42.35
N SER A 59 -3.96 3.15 -41.76
CA SER A 59 -5.19 2.87 -42.51
C SER A 59 -6.16 4.04 -42.40
N ARG A 60 -6.49 4.62 -43.56
CA ARG A 60 -7.49 5.68 -43.78
C ARG A 60 -8.88 5.19 -43.39
N ARG A 61 -9.71 6.03 -42.76
CA ARG A 61 -11.17 5.90 -42.82
C ARG A 61 -11.85 7.21 -43.16
N LEU A 62 -12.91 7.03 -43.94
CA LEU A 62 -13.62 7.98 -44.78
C LEU A 62 -14.50 8.95 -43.98
N VAL A 63 -14.56 10.19 -44.45
CA VAL A 63 -15.53 11.21 -44.03
C VAL A 63 -16.88 10.90 -44.70
N ALA A 64 -17.92 10.67 -43.90
CA ALA A 64 -19.29 10.55 -44.38
C ALA A 64 -20.08 11.83 -44.07
N ARG A 65 -20.46 12.54 -45.14
CA ARG A 65 -21.34 13.70 -45.19
C ARG A 65 -22.77 13.24 -44.88
N ARG A 66 -23.47 13.86 -43.92
CA ARG A 66 -24.90 13.57 -43.64
C ARG A 66 -25.77 14.75 -44.05
N SER A 67 -26.72 14.45 -44.92
CA SER A 67 -27.66 15.36 -45.59
C SER A 67 -28.80 15.78 -44.66
N TYR A 68 -29.21 17.04 -44.74
CA TYR A 68 -30.38 17.63 -44.08
C TYR A 68 -31.69 17.19 -44.75
N VAL A 69 -32.72 16.87 -43.95
CA VAL A 69 -34.12 16.71 -44.38
C VAL A 69 -35.00 17.48 -43.38
N PRO A 70 -35.94 18.35 -43.82
CA PRO A 70 -36.73 19.17 -42.89
C PRO A 70 -37.91 18.37 -42.32
N LYS A 71 -38.14 18.44 -41.01
CA LYS A 71 -39.37 17.94 -40.38
C LYS A 71 -40.32 19.09 -40.04
N LYS A 72 -41.58 18.90 -40.45
CA LYS A 72 -42.77 19.72 -40.18
C LYS A 72 -42.94 20.00 -38.69
N GLY A 73 -43.39 21.22 -38.39
CA GLY A 73 -43.62 21.74 -37.04
C GLY A 73 -44.66 20.94 -36.26
N ILE A 74 -44.34 20.74 -34.98
CA ILE A 74 -45.27 20.31 -33.93
C ILE A 74 -45.38 21.53 -33.01
N GLN A 75 -46.55 22.16 -32.94
CA GLN A 75 -46.85 23.12 -31.88
C GLN A 75 -46.98 22.35 -30.56
N VAL A 76 -46.07 22.60 -29.64
CA VAL A 76 -46.17 22.13 -28.26
C VAL A 76 -46.61 23.31 -27.39
N VAL A 77 -47.81 23.18 -26.83
CA VAL A 77 -48.39 24.13 -25.87
C VAL A 77 -47.49 24.18 -24.64
N SER A 78 -47.01 25.37 -24.28
CA SER A 78 -46.19 25.59 -23.08
C SER A 78 -47.01 25.29 -21.82
N PRO A 79 -46.53 24.44 -20.89
CA PRO A 79 -47.11 24.38 -19.56
C PRO A 79 -46.62 25.57 -18.75
N ASN A 80 -47.52 26.14 -17.95
CA ASN A 80 -47.26 27.22 -17.01
C ASN A 80 -46.03 26.94 -16.16
N ILE A 81 -45.01 27.79 -16.28
CA ILE A 81 -43.84 27.81 -15.39
C ILE A 81 -44.32 28.41 -14.06
N GLY A 82 -44.80 27.55 -13.17
CA GLY A 82 -44.77 27.85 -11.75
C GLY A 82 -43.31 27.82 -11.30
N SER A 83 -42.84 28.93 -10.75
CA SER A 83 -41.52 29.07 -10.11
C SER A 83 -41.40 28.07 -8.95
N GLN A 84 -40.94 26.85 -9.24
CA GLN A 84 -40.43 25.96 -8.20
C GLN A 84 -39.02 26.48 -7.85
N THR A 85 -38.89 27.09 -6.69
CA THR A 85 -37.59 27.38 -6.08
C THR A 85 -36.89 26.04 -5.87
N LEU A 86 -35.97 25.67 -6.77
CA LEU A 86 -35.12 24.50 -6.60
C LEU A 86 -34.23 24.75 -5.37
N THR A 87 -34.61 24.18 -4.24
CA THR A 87 -33.74 24.14 -3.05
C THR A 87 -32.51 23.32 -3.44
N ILE A 88 -31.35 23.98 -3.52
CA ILE A 88 -30.09 23.29 -3.77
C ILE A 88 -29.73 22.51 -2.52
N GLU A 89 -29.83 21.18 -2.61
CA GLU A 89 -29.40 20.28 -1.55
C GLU A 89 -27.90 20.02 -1.64
N PHE A 90 -27.26 19.90 -0.47
CA PHE A 90 -25.85 19.55 -0.32
C PHE A 90 -25.72 18.30 0.55
N LEU A 91 -24.62 17.58 0.39
CA LEU A 91 -24.29 16.43 1.23
C LEU A 91 -24.05 16.90 2.67
N ASN A 92 -24.52 16.11 3.64
CA ASN A 92 -24.16 16.33 5.03
C ASN A 92 -22.68 16.00 5.23
N ALA A 93 -21.97 16.86 5.96
CA ALA A 93 -20.54 16.76 6.15
C ALA A 93 -20.08 17.63 7.32
N TRP A 94 -18.91 17.34 7.86
CA TRP A 94 -18.22 18.18 8.82
C TRP A 94 -16.81 18.52 8.35
N ASP A 95 -16.24 19.57 8.94
CA ASP A 95 -14.90 20.05 8.61
C ASP A 95 -13.84 19.28 9.41
N ASP A 96 -12.68 19.03 8.80
CA ASP A 96 -11.47 18.60 9.52
C ASP A 96 -10.59 19.79 9.93
N GLU A 97 -9.55 19.52 10.72
CA GLU A 97 -8.61 20.53 11.26
C GLU A 97 -7.73 21.19 10.19
N TYR A 98 -7.67 20.64 8.97
CA TYR A 98 -6.79 21.04 7.89
C TYR A 98 -7.53 21.74 6.74
N GLY A 99 -8.81 22.11 6.97
CA GLY A 99 -9.66 22.77 5.98
C GLY A 99 -10.21 21.81 4.92
N GLY A 100 -10.17 20.51 5.18
CA GLY A 100 -10.88 19.49 4.44
C GLY A 100 -12.31 19.27 4.95
N VAL A 101 -12.98 18.32 4.31
CA VAL A 101 -14.40 17.98 4.52
C VAL A 101 -14.53 16.47 4.59
N ILE A 102 -15.26 15.98 5.58
CA ILE A 102 -15.60 14.57 5.74
C ILE A 102 -17.10 14.42 5.51
N VAL A 103 -17.46 13.69 4.45
CA VAL A 103 -18.86 13.43 4.09
C VAL A 103 -19.43 12.37 5.01
N ASP A 104 -20.64 12.62 5.52
CA ASP A 104 -21.37 11.70 6.38
C ASP A 104 -21.90 10.49 5.58
N PRO A 105 -21.37 9.26 5.79
CA PRO A 105 -21.75 8.09 5.01
C PRO A 105 -23.20 7.64 5.23
N GLU A 106 -23.77 7.94 6.41
CA GLU A 106 -25.14 7.53 6.76
C GLU A 106 -26.20 8.41 6.09
N SER A 107 -25.78 9.55 5.54
CA SER A 107 -26.65 10.54 4.92
C SER A 107 -26.63 10.53 3.39
N LEU A 108 -25.90 9.58 2.78
CA LEU A 108 -25.74 9.55 1.34
C LEU A 108 -27.09 9.27 0.64
N PRO A 109 -27.45 10.06 -0.41
CA PRO A 109 -28.63 9.78 -1.21
C PRO A 109 -28.62 8.36 -1.78
N SER A 110 -29.72 7.63 -1.59
CA SER A 110 -29.85 6.24 -2.04
C SER A 110 -29.99 6.09 -3.55
N SER A 111 -30.41 7.14 -4.27
CA SER A 111 -30.50 7.11 -5.73
C SER A 111 -29.25 7.70 -6.38
N ALA A 112 -28.72 7.01 -7.39
CA ALA A 112 -27.55 7.43 -8.17
C ALA A 112 -27.67 8.86 -8.72
N ASN A 113 -28.84 9.23 -9.26
CA ASN A 113 -29.06 10.56 -9.82
C ASN A 113 -29.06 11.65 -8.74
N ALA A 114 -29.72 11.40 -7.61
CA ALA A 114 -29.70 12.36 -6.50
C ALA A 114 -28.29 12.52 -5.94
N PHE A 115 -27.56 11.40 -5.75
CA PHE A 115 -26.18 11.45 -5.32
C PHE A 115 -25.31 12.26 -6.29
N ALA A 116 -25.41 12.01 -7.60
CA ALA A 116 -24.65 12.75 -8.61
C ALA A 116 -24.91 14.26 -8.56
N SER A 117 -26.19 14.68 -8.51
CA SER A 117 -26.55 16.10 -8.44
C SER A 117 -26.08 16.76 -7.16
N THR A 118 -26.30 16.10 -6.02
CA THR A 118 -25.99 16.64 -4.69
C THR A 118 -24.47 16.67 -4.46
N LEU A 119 -23.74 15.66 -4.92
CA LEU A 119 -22.27 15.64 -4.88
C LEU A 119 -21.69 16.80 -5.68
N LYS A 120 -22.14 17.00 -6.92
CA LYS A 120 -21.66 18.08 -7.78
C LYS A 120 -21.96 19.48 -7.21
N ALA A 121 -23.16 19.66 -6.65
CA ALA A 121 -23.52 20.89 -5.95
C ALA A 121 -22.62 21.12 -4.73
N SER A 122 -22.35 20.07 -3.96
CA SER A 122 -21.52 20.12 -2.74
C SER A 122 -20.07 20.47 -3.06
N ILE A 123 -19.46 19.83 -4.06
CA ILE A 123 -18.10 20.15 -4.52
C ILE A 123 -18.00 21.62 -4.94
N SER A 124 -19.01 22.13 -5.65
CA SER A 124 -19.04 23.54 -6.08
C SER A 124 -19.13 24.50 -4.89
N ASN A 125 -19.95 24.17 -3.89
CA ASN A 125 -20.06 24.94 -2.65
C ASN A 125 -18.77 24.90 -1.83
N TRP A 126 -18.13 23.74 -1.69
CA TRP A 126 -16.85 23.60 -0.98
C TRP A 126 -15.71 24.33 -1.68
N LYS A 127 -15.70 24.35 -3.02
CA LYS A 127 -14.80 25.19 -3.83
C LYS A 127 -14.95 26.67 -3.49
N LEU A 128 -16.18 27.19 -3.43
CA LEU A 128 -16.44 28.59 -3.07
C LEU A 128 -16.03 28.92 -1.63
N LYS A 129 -16.17 27.95 -0.72
CA LYS A 129 -15.75 28.08 0.69
C LYS A 129 -14.23 27.92 0.90
N GLY A 130 -13.45 27.70 -0.15
CA GLY A 130 -12.00 27.52 -0.05
C GLY A 130 -11.59 26.23 0.68
N LYS A 131 -12.43 25.20 0.64
CA LYS A 131 -12.11 23.88 1.19
C LYS A 131 -11.06 23.16 0.34
N LYS A 132 -10.37 22.21 0.96
CA LYS A 132 -9.25 21.50 0.34
C LYS A 132 -9.58 20.04 -0.01
N GLY A 133 -9.28 19.12 0.89
CA GLY A 133 -9.51 17.69 0.68
C GLY A 133 -10.93 17.28 1.06
N ILE A 134 -11.57 16.46 0.24
CA ILE A 134 -12.86 15.84 0.55
C ILE A 134 -12.64 14.35 0.78
N TRP A 135 -13.15 13.83 1.89
CA TRP A 135 -13.16 12.41 2.23
C TRP A 135 -14.56 11.86 2.06
N LEU A 136 -14.67 10.78 1.28
CA LEU A 136 -15.94 10.14 0.97
C LEU A 136 -15.84 8.65 1.29
N LYS A 137 -16.55 8.22 2.33
CA LYS A 137 -16.73 6.80 2.66
C LYS A 137 -17.99 6.28 1.99
N ILE A 138 -17.86 5.20 1.22
CA ILE A 138 -18.99 4.50 0.60
C ILE A 138 -18.99 3.07 1.13
N THR A 139 -20.11 2.64 1.71
CA THR A 139 -20.25 1.27 2.21
C THR A 139 -20.47 0.28 1.08
N LEU A 140 -20.31 -1.01 1.36
CA LEU A 140 -20.49 -2.09 0.39
C LEU A 140 -21.91 -2.08 -0.20
N GLU A 141 -22.93 -1.77 0.60
CA GLU A 141 -24.33 -1.69 0.19
C GLU A 141 -24.59 -0.52 -0.77
N GLN A 142 -23.70 0.49 -0.75
CA GLN A 142 -23.77 1.70 -1.57
C GLN A 142 -22.74 1.67 -2.71
N ALA A 143 -22.17 0.51 -3.04
CA ALA A 143 -21.07 0.38 -4.01
C ALA A 143 -21.39 0.98 -5.40
N ASP A 144 -22.68 1.03 -5.78
CA ASP A 144 -23.16 1.65 -7.02
C ASP A 144 -22.87 3.17 -7.10
N LEU A 145 -22.56 3.82 -5.98
CA LEU A 145 -22.18 5.24 -5.92
C LEU A 145 -20.70 5.48 -6.27
N VAL A 146 -19.85 4.44 -6.21
CA VAL A 146 -18.40 4.55 -6.47
C VAL A 146 -18.10 5.06 -7.88
N PRO A 147 -18.68 4.50 -8.97
CA PRO A 147 -18.41 4.99 -10.32
C PRO A 147 -18.81 6.46 -10.51
N ILE A 148 -19.85 6.92 -9.81
CA ILE A 148 -20.34 8.31 -9.87
C ILE A 148 -19.33 9.24 -9.22
N ALA A 149 -18.81 8.89 -8.04
CA ALA A 149 -17.78 9.67 -7.37
C ALA A 149 -16.51 9.78 -8.23
N ILE A 150 -16.08 8.68 -8.86
CA ILE A 150 -14.90 8.67 -9.75
C ILE A 150 -15.11 9.57 -10.96
N GLN A 151 -16.31 9.58 -11.55
CA GLN A 151 -16.64 10.48 -12.67
C GLN A 151 -16.55 11.96 -12.29
N GLU A 152 -16.87 12.31 -11.04
CA GLU A 152 -16.68 13.67 -10.50
C GLU A 152 -15.22 13.96 -10.09
N GLY A 153 -14.31 12.98 -10.26
CA GLY A 153 -12.86 13.13 -10.11
C GLY A 153 -12.30 12.62 -8.79
N PHE A 154 -13.09 11.89 -7.99
CA PHE A 154 -12.56 11.23 -6.80
C PHE A 154 -11.59 10.09 -7.16
N LEU A 155 -10.58 9.91 -6.32
CA LEU A 155 -9.59 8.83 -6.43
C LEU A 155 -9.71 7.88 -5.25
N TYR A 156 -9.39 6.61 -5.46
CA TYR A 156 -9.29 5.64 -4.37
C TYR A 156 -8.17 6.03 -3.41
N HIS A 157 -8.48 6.00 -2.11
CA HIS A 157 -7.48 6.08 -1.06
C HIS A 157 -7.17 4.68 -0.52
N HIS A 158 -8.15 4.04 0.12
CA HIS A 158 -8.02 2.67 0.63
C HIS A 158 -9.39 2.00 0.73
N ALA A 159 -9.39 0.71 1.01
CA ALA A 159 -10.59 -0.06 1.26
C ALA A 159 -10.36 -1.00 2.44
N GLU A 160 -11.46 -1.36 3.08
CA GLU A 160 -11.53 -2.32 4.18
C GLU A 160 -12.71 -3.26 3.91
N PRO A 161 -12.81 -4.40 4.62
CA PRO A 161 -14.01 -5.23 4.53
C PRO A 161 -15.26 -4.38 4.82
N GLY A 162 -16.11 -4.22 3.80
CA GLY A 162 -17.39 -3.49 3.90
C GLY A 162 -17.39 -2.03 3.47
N TYR A 163 -16.26 -1.40 3.12
CA TYR A 163 -16.28 -0.03 2.58
C TYR A 163 -15.04 0.36 1.77
N VAL A 164 -15.19 1.45 1.01
CA VAL A 164 -14.08 2.15 0.34
C VAL A 164 -14.03 3.60 0.76
N ILE A 165 -12.83 4.15 0.89
CA ILE A 165 -12.58 5.57 1.08
C ILE A 165 -12.04 6.15 -0.23
N LEU A 166 -12.73 7.16 -0.73
CA LEU A 166 -12.29 7.98 -1.84
C LEU A 166 -11.92 9.38 -1.36
N THR A 167 -11.04 10.03 -2.11
CA THR A 167 -10.59 11.40 -1.84
C THR A 167 -10.69 12.29 -3.07
N TYR A 168 -10.94 13.57 -2.86
CA TYR A 168 -10.89 14.60 -3.91
C TYR A 168 -10.11 15.80 -3.40
N TRP A 169 -9.10 16.24 -4.14
CA TRP A 169 -8.34 17.45 -3.84
C TRP A 169 -8.88 18.61 -4.66
N ILE A 170 -9.44 19.62 -4.00
CA ILE A 170 -10.03 20.80 -4.66
C ILE A 170 -8.97 21.74 -5.27
N PRO A 171 -7.88 22.11 -4.57
CA PRO A 171 -6.94 23.11 -5.07
C PRO A 171 -6.18 22.65 -6.32
N ASN A 172 -5.82 23.61 -7.18
CA ASN A 172 -4.95 23.38 -8.35
C ASN A 172 -3.46 23.35 -7.96
N GLU A 173 -3.14 22.72 -6.84
CA GLU A 173 -1.79 22.58 -6.29
C GLU A 173 -1.52 21.09 -5.97
N PRO A 174 -0.26 20.69 -5.68
CA PRO A 174 0.03 19.32 -5.30
C PRO A 174 -0.88 18.84 -4.15
N CYS A 175 -1.45 17.65 -4.29
CA CYS A 175 -2.32 17.07 -3.27
C CYS A 175 -1.53 16.87 -1.97
N MET A 176 -2.00 17.48 -0.88
CA MET A 176 -1.38 17.36 0.45
C MET A 176 -2.09 16.33 1.34
N LEU A 177 -3.08 15.60 0.81
CA LEU A 177 -3.67 14.49 1.55
C LEU A 177 -2.60 13.42 1.78
N PRO A 178 -2.58 12.79 2.97
CA PRO A 178 -1.71 11.66 3.21
C PRO A 178 -2.00 10.58 2.17
N SER A 179 -0.97 9.85 1.74
CA SER A 179 -1.16 8.70 0.88
C SER A 179 -1.81 7.55 1.65
N SER A 180 -2.37 6.60 0.91
CA SER A 180 -2.84 5.34 1.47
C SER A 180 -1.74 4.57 2.22
N PRO A 181 -2.11 3.63 3.11
CA PRO A 181 -1.14 2.83 3.86
C PRO A 181 -0.06 2.25 2.92
N SER A 182 1.20 2.59 3.19
CA SER A 182 2.34 2.31 2.30
C SER A 182 3.24 1.17 2.80
N HIS A 183 3.12 0.83 4.08
CA HIS A 183 3.96 -0.17 4.73
C HIS A 183 3.12 -1.30 5.31
N GLN A 184 3.63 -2.52 5.18
CA GLN A 184 3.26 -3.63 6.06
C GLN A 184 4.20 -3.61 7.26
N ILE A 185 3.67 -3.94 8.42
CA ILE A 185 4.43 -3.98 9.67
C ILE A 185 4.54 -5.44 10.09
N GLY A 186 5.76 -5.93 10.18
CA GLY A 186 6.08 -7.26 10.67
C GLY A 186 6.91 -7.21 11.94
N ILE A 187 7.02 -8.36 12.60
CA ILE A 187 7.93 -8.58 13.70
C ILE A 187 8.87 -9.75 13.42
N ALA A 188 9.99 -9.75 14.12
CA ALA A 188 10.84 -10.91 14.31
C ALA A 188 11.15 -11.03 15.81
N ALA A 189 10.78 -12.14 16.41
CA ALA A 189 10.95 -12.37 17.83
C ALA A 189 12.32 -12.99 18.12
N PHE A 190 13.20 -12.20 18.73
CA PHE A 190 14.48 -12.68 19.23
C PHE A 190 14.30 -13.18 20.66
N VAL A 191 13.90 -14.44 20.80
CA VAL A 191 13.66 -15.06 22.12
C VAL A 191 14.96 -15.69 22.62
N ILE A 192 15.48 -15.21 23.76
CA ILE A 192 16.72 -15.73 24.35
C ILE A 192 16.49 -16.15 25.81
N ASN A 193 16.98 -17.34 26.17
CA ASN A 193 16.91 -17.83 27.55
C ASN A 193 18.13 -17.41 28.39
N ASP A 194 18.10 -17.70 29.70
CA ASP A 194 19.19 -17.35 30.62
C ASP A 194 20.52 -18.07 30.32
N LYS A 195 20.50 -19.10 29.44
CA LYS A 195 21.69 -19.81 28.95
C LYS A 195 22.22 -19.25 27.62
N ARG A 196 21.68 -18.14 27.13
CA ARG A 196 22.00 -17.53 25.83
C ARG A 196 21.72 -18.46 24.64
N GLU A 197 20.70 -19.30 24.77
CA GLU A 197 20.19 -20.12 23.69
C GLU A 197 18.95 -19.41 23.09
N ILE A 198 18.81 -19.48 21.76
CA ILE A 198 17.84 -18.70 20.99
C ILE A 198 16.74 -19.62 20.47
N LEU A 199 15.48 -19.21 20.54
CA LEU A 199 14.38 -19.95 19.89
C LEU A 199 14.41 -19.72 18.38
N VAL A 200 14.36 -20.82 17.62
CA VAL A 200 14.27 -20.79 16.16
C VAL A 200 13.18 -21.73 15.67
N VAL A 201 12.60 -21.37 14.54
CA VAL A 201 11.52 -22.11 13.86
C VAL A 201 11.90 -22.39 12.41
N GLN A 202 11.23 -23.39 11.84
CA GLN A 202 11.28 -23.72 10.42
C GLN A 202 9.84 -23.80 9.91
N GLU A 203 9.49 -23.06 8.87
CA GLU A 203 8.15 -23.11 8.24
C GLU A 203 7.92 -24.39 7.43
N LYS A 204 6.67 -24.84 7.31
CA LYS A 204 6.25 -25.93 6.40
C LYS A 204 6.17 -25.51 4.93
N CYS A 205 6.20 -24.21 4.63
CA CYS A 205 5.91 -23.69 3.30
C CYS A 205 6.96 -24.15 2.27
N PRO A 206 6.58 -24.85 1.17
CA PRO A 206 7.52 -25.33 0.16
C PRO A 206 8.13 -24.21 -0.71
N CYS A 207 7.57 -23.00 -0.65
CA CYS A 207 8.01 -21.82 -1.40
C CYS A 207 9.01 -20.97 -0.61
N SER A 208 8.98 -21.06 0.72
CA SER A 208 9.97 -20.48 1.64
C SER A 208 11.12 -21.47 1.74
N CYS A 209 12.37 -21.02 1.67
CA CYS A 209 13.56 -21.86 1.62
C CYS A 209 13.50 -23.08 2.59
N PRO A 210 13.21 -24.30 2.10
CA PRO A 210 12.98 -25.44 2.97
C PRO A 210 14.28 -25.81 3.69
N GLY A 211 14.21 -26.06 4.99
CA GLY A 211 15.38 -26.34 5.84
C GLY A 211 16.04 -25.10 6.46
N VAL A 212 15.55 -23.89 6.18
CA VAL A 212 16.09 -22.66 6.79
C VAL A 212 15.47 -22.44 8.17
N TRP A 213 16.35 -22.26 9.15
CA TRP A 213 15.99 -21.86 10.50
C TRP A 213 15.97 -20.34 10.60
N LYS A 214 14.89 -19.80 11.15
CA LYS A 214 14.72 -18.36 11.36
C LYS A 214 14.17 -18.07 12.76
N LEU A 215 14.14 -16.80 13.11
CA LEU A 215 13.36 -16.33 14.26
C LEU A 215 11.87 -16.54 13.99
N PRO A 216 11.03 -16.72 15.03
CA PRO A 216 9.59 -16.56 14.90
C PRO A 216 9.24 -15.20 14.30
N THR A 217 8.31 -15.15 13.37
CA THR A 217 7.98 -13.91 12.63
C THR A 217 6.53 -13.90 12.22
N GLY A 218 5.87 -12.75 12.33
CA GLY A 218 4.58 -12.56 11.69
C GLY A 218 4.26 -11.09 11.48
N TYR A 219 3.03 -10.81 11.07
CA TYR A 219 2.54 -9.46 10.82
C TYR A 219 1.83 -8.91 12.04
N ILE A 220 1.88 -7.59 12.21
CA ILE A 220 1.10 -6.90 13.23
C ILE A 220 -0.34 -6.76 12.75
N ASP A 221 -1.28 -7.18 13.61
CA ASP A 221 -2.70 -7.02 13.35
C ASP A 221 -3.12 -5.54 13.42
N LYS A 222 -4.25 -5.23 12.80
CA LYS A 222 -4.79 -3.87 12.84
C LYS A 222 -5.11 -3.47 14.28
N SER A 223 -4.58 -2.31 14.68
CA SER A 223 -4.72 -1.78 16.05
C SER A 223 -4.03 -2.63 17.12
N GLU A 224 -3.05 -3.46 16.76
CA GLU A 224 -2.21 -4.20 17.69
C GLU A 224 -0.90 -3.45 17.98
N GLU A 225 -0.47 -3.50 19.24
CA GLU A 225 0.83 -2.98 19.66
C GLU A 225 1.96 -3.92 19.20
N ILE A 226 3.09 -3.37 18.73
CA ILE A 226 4.21 -4.17 18.16
C ILE A 226 4.69 -5.25 19.13
N PHE A 227 4.85 -4.93 20.41
CA PHE A 227 5.32 -5.88 21.41
C PHE A 227 4.27 -6.95 21.75
N SER A 228 2.98 -6.61 21.69
CA SER A 228 1.89 -7.57 21.87
C SER A 228 1.87 -8.56 20.73
N GLY A 229 2.03 -8.09 19.49
CA GLY A 229 2.16 -8.96 18.32
C GLY A 229 3.38 -9.86 18.42
N ALA A 230 4.54 -9.35 18.84
CA ALA A 230 5.73 -10.20 19.04
C ALA A 230 5.50 -11.34 20.06
N ILE A 231 4.79 -11.07 21.16
CA ILE A 231 4.44 -12.10 22.16
C ILE A 231 3.42 -13.09 21.57
N ARG A 232 2.39 -12.59 20.87
CA ARG A 232 1.35 -13.41 20.23
C ARG A 232 1.95 -14.36 19.21
N GLU A 233 2.78 -13.87 18.29
CA GLU A 233 3.39 -14.67 17.22
C GLU A 233 4.26 -15.82 17.78
N VAL A 234 5.07 -15.56 18.82
CA VAL A 234 5.82 -16.64 19.48
C VAL A 234 4.87 -17.67 20.09
N LYS A 235 3.80 -17.20 20.74
CA LYS A 235 2.83 -18.08 21.38
C LYS A 235 2.07 -18.93 20.35
N GLU A 236 1.71 -18.36 19.22
CA GLU A 236 1.01 -19.05 18.12
C GLU A 236 1.91 -20.08 17.46
N GLU A 237 3.13 -19.71 17.05
CA GLU A 237 4.04 -20.62 16.35
C GLU A 237 4.59 -21.75 17.23
N THR A 238 4.88 -21.45 18.50
CA THR A 238 5.70 -22.33 19.37
C THR A 238 5.08 -22.69 20.71
N GLY A 239 3.93 -22.11 21.07
CA GLY A 239 3.27 -22.34 22.37
C GLY A 239 3.99 -21.69 23.56
N VAL A 240 5.15 -21.05 23.37
CA VAL A 240 5.96 -20.48 24.44
C VAL A 240 5.42 -19.12 24.87
N ASP A 241 5.11 -18.97 26.16
CA ASP A 241 4.82 -17.66 26.75
C ASP A 241 6.12 -16.86 26.94
N THR A 242 6.08 -15.58 26.62
CA THR A 242 7.24 -14.68 26.68
C THR A 242 6.89 -13.35 27.33
N ILE A 243 7.93 -12.63 27.76
CA ILE A 243 7.83 -11.21 28.14
C ILE A 243 8.68 -10.37 27.19
N PHE A 244 8.12 -9.24 26.79
CA PHE A 244 8.86 -8.25 26.01
C PHE A 244 9.91 -7.56 26.88
N LEU A 245 11.11 -7.41 26.34
CA LEU A 245 12.20 -6.67 26.97
C LEU A 245 12.45 -5.35 26.24
N GLU A 246 12.85 -5.43 24.97
CA GLU A 246 13.23 -4.27 24.18
C GLU A 246 13.12 -4.52 22.67
N MET A 247 13.07 -3.43 21.89
CA MET A 247 13.20 -3.48 20.43
C MET A 247 14.66 -3.23 20.07
N VAL A 248 15.31 -4.21 19.44
CA VAL A 248 16.77 -4.18 19.23
C VAL A 248 17.17 -3.69 17.84
N ALA A 249 16.31 -3.89 16.84
CA ALA A 249 16.58 -3.48 15.48
C ALA A 249 15.28 -3.34 14.69
N PHE A 250 15.37 -2.74 13.51
CA PHE A 250 14.33 -2.81 12.50
C PHE A 250 14.97 -2.94 11.12
N ARG A 251 14.25 -3.60 10.22
CA ARG A 251 14.57 -3.70 8.79
C ARG A 251 13.54 -2.92 8.01
N HIS A 252 14.00 -2.16 7.03
CA HIS A 252 13.16 -1.52 6.03
C HIS A 252 13.50 -2.08 4.65
N ALA A 253 12.50 -2.62 3.96
CA ALA A 253 12.65 -3.11 2.60
C ALA A 253 11.54 -2.58 1.69
N HIS A 254 11.87 -2.40 0.41
CA HIS A 254 10.95 -1.89 -0.59
C HIS A 254 10.57 -2.97 -1.60
N LEU A 255 9.47 -2.74 -2.32
CA LEU A 255 8.98 -3.57 -3.42
C LEU A 255 8.71 -5.03 -2.98
N VAL A 256 8.07 -5.17 -1.81
CA VAL A 256 7.56 -6.47 -1.33
C VAL A 256 6.18 -6.75 -1.95
N ALA A 257 5.25 -7.33 -1.19
CA ALA A 257 3.89 -7.59 -1.66
C ALA A 257 3.22 -6.30 -2.18
N PHE A 258 2.65 -6.37 -3.39
CA PHE A 258 1.88 -5.28 -4.02
C PHE A 258 2.63 -3.94 -4.10
N GLU A 259 3.95 -3.99 -4.34
CA GLU A 259 4.82 -2.80 -4.43
C GLU A 259 4.87 -1.96 -3.15
N LYS A 260 4.40 -2.50 -2.02
CA LYS A 260 4.50 -1.87 -0.71
C LYS A 260 5.90 -2.01 -0.15
N SER A 261 6.17 -1.24 0.90
CA SER A 261 7.36 -1.40 1.72
C SER A 261 7.04 -2.24 2.95
N ASP A 262 8.06 -2.86 3.52
CA ASP A 262 7.98 -3.71 4.71
C ASP A 262 8.85 -3.10 5.81
N LEU A 263 8.27 -2.92 6.99
CA LEU A 263 8.97 -2.55 8.21
C LEU A 263 8.88 -3.72 9.19
N GLN A 264 9.99 -4.43 9.36
CA GLN A 264 10.07 -5.55 10.28
C GLN A 264 10.84 -5.15 11.54
N PHE A 265 10.21 -5.24 12.70
CA PHE A 265 10.81 -4.92 13.99
C PHE A 265 11.35 -6.16 14.69
N VAL A 266 12.62 -6.13 15.12
CA VAL A 266 13.23 -7.22 15.88
C VAL A 266 13.03 -6.94 17.38
N CYS A 267 12.27 -7.80 18.04
CA CYS A 267 11.90 -7.65 19.45
C CYS A 267 12.65 -8.69 20.29
N LEU A 268 13.43 -8.25 21.27
CA LEU A 268 14.04 -9.11 22.27
C LEU A 268 13.00 -9.54 23.29
N LEU A 269 12.81 -10.85 23.44
CA LEU A 269 11.86 -11.44 24.36
C LEU A 269 12.57 -12.42 25.30
N LYS A 270 12.08 -12.53 26.54
CA LYS A 270 12.50 -13.58 27.48
C LYS A 270 11.40 -14.65 27.59
N PRO A 271 11.73 -15.95 27.42
CA PRO A 271 10.75 -17.02 27.59
C PRO A 271 10.44 -17.23 29.07
N LEU A 272 9.16 -17.50 29.36
CA LEU A 272 8.67 -17.90 30.69
C LEU A 272 8.66 -19.43 30.87
N SER A 273 8.64 -20.17 29.75
CA SER A 273 8.72 -21.63 29.69
C SER A 273 9.69 -22.07 28.59
N LEU A 274 10.20 -23.30 28.70
CA LEU A 274 11.03 -23.94 27.67
C LEU A 274 10.29 -25.07 26.95
N GLU A 275 9.03 -25.32 27.33
CA GLU A 275 8.18 -26.31 26.67
C GLU A 275 7.66 -25.74 25.35
N ILE A 276 8.01 -26.42 24.25
CA ILE A 276 7.65 -26.02 22.89
C ILE A 276 6.52 -26.91 22.41
N THR A 277 5.45 -26.28 21.93
CA THR A 277 4.33 -26.94 21.24
C THR A 277 4.15 -26.25 19.89
N VAL A 278 4.54 -26.93 18.83
CA VAL A 278 4.56 -26.37 17.47
C VAL A 278 3.14 -26.24 16.91
N ASP A 279 2.81 -25.12 16.28
CA ASP A 279 1.61 -25.06 15.42
C ASP A 279 1.83 -25.88 14.15
N GLU A 280 1.19 -27.04 14.10
CA GLU A 280 1.30 -27.94 12.97
C GLU A 280 0.69 -27.40 11.66
N LYS A 281 -0.04 -26.29 11.66
CA LYS A 281 -0.54 -25.71 10.40
C LYS A 281 0.56 -25.01 9.61
N GLU A 282 1.42 -24.26 10.31
CA GLU A 282 2.39 -23.36 9.69
C GLU A 282 3.85 -23.82 9.89
N ILE A 283 4.16 -24.38 11.06
CA ILE A 283 5.54 -24.62 11.49
C ILE A 283 5.89 -26.11 11.37
N GLN A 284 7.03 -26.38 10.75
CA GLN A 284 7.57 -27.71 10.52
C GLN A 284 8.28 -28.23 11.76
N ASP A 285 9.10 -27.38 12.38
CA ASP A 285 9.89 -27.71 13.55
C ASP A 285 10.25 -26.43 14.32
N ALA A 286 10.41 -26.54 15.65
CA ALA A 286 10.83 -25.44 16.51
C ALA A 286 11.72 -25.97 17.63
N LYS A 287 12.82 -25.26 17.91
CA LYS A 287 13.78 -25.69 18.93
C LYS A 287 14.63 -24.54 19.48
N VAL A 288 15.23 -24.80 20.63
CA VAL A 288 16.28 -23.98 21.23
C VAL A 288 17.60 -24.75 21.09
N PRO A 289 18.36 -24.54 19.99
CA PRO A 289 19.62 -25.22 19.80
C PRO A 289 20.62 -24.74 20.85
N LYS A 290 21.35 -25.69 21.45
CA LYS A 290 22.49 -25.37 22.32
C LYS A 290 23.52 -24.64 21.48
N THR A 291 23.70 -23.35 21.73
CA THR A 291 24.72 -22.53 21.08
C THR A 291 26.09 -23.10 21.46
N ARG A 292 26.87 -23.52 20.45
CA ARG A 292 28.31 -23.82 20.62
C ARG A 292 29.19 -22.58 20.46
N TYR A 293 28.58 -21.41 20.20
CA TYR A 293 29.28 -20.18 19.88
C TYR A 293 28.97 -19.12 20.93
N ASN A 294 30.03 -18.56 21.53
CA ASN A 294 29.95 -17.39 22.38
C ASN A 294 29.54 -16.19 21.53
N ILE A 295 28.43 -15.55 21.89
CA ILE A 295 27.91 -14.35 21.21
C ILE A 295 28.74 -13.09 21.58
N ASP A 296 29.82 -13.24 22.36
CA ASP A 296 30.66 -12.13 22.86
C ASP A 296 31.89 -11.81 21.97
N GLU A 297 31.98 -12.33 20.74
CA GLU A 297 33.12 -12.10 19.82
C GLU A 297 32.79 -11.31 18.52
N ALA A 298 31.71 -10.53 18.49
CA ALA A 298 31.39 -9.63 17.37
C ALA A 298 31.60 -8.15 17.70
#